data_AF-A0A0L8I9G3-F1
#
_entry.id   AF-A0A0L8I9G3-F1
#
_cell.length_a   1.000
_cell.length_b   1.000
_cell.length_c   1.000
_cell.angle_alpha   90.00
_cell.angle_beta   90.00
_cell.angle_gamma   90.00
#
_symmetry.space_group_name_H-M   'P 1'
#
loop_
_entity.id
_entity.type
_entity.pdbx_description
1 polymer ?
#
loop_
_entity_poly.entity_id
_entity_poly.type
_entity_poly.pdbx_seq_one_letter_code
_entity_poly.pdbx_strand_id
1 'polypeptide(L)'
;SQGALERFNLTLKNKDWDEGFPLLLFAAREVVQESLGFSSFELVYGHTVHGPLKLVKEKCKISKSGGSYEDITARNKKAWQAFAILWSVWKSTAISAQTKLRLCSSNVKSMLLYGSETWRATCSHYKKIQTFINKCLRQILHLKWFDRVPDTDLWERANQEPIHVQIRRRKWRWIGAHCGKKPQM
;
A
#
# COMPACT_ATOMS: atom_id res chain seq x y z
N SER A 1 16.96 28.92 26.15
CA SER A 1 15.83 27.99 25.88
C SER A 1 16.25 26.82 24.96
N GLN A 2 17.42 26.20 25.17
CA GLN A 2 17.94 25.08 24.35
C GLN A 2 17.49 23.67 24.82
N GLY A 3 16.85 23.56 25.99
CA GLY A 3 16.56 22.25 26.60
C GLY A 3 15.42 21.45 25.98
N ALA A 4 14.49 22.06 25.24
CA ALA A 4 13.35 21.33 24.66
C ALA A 4 13.76 20.49 23.43
N LEU A 5 14.63 21.04 22.58
CA LEU A 5 15.08 20.38 21.35
C LEU A 5 16.00 19.19 21.66
N GLU A 6 16.91 19.35 22.64
CA GLU A 6 17.77 18.27 23.10
C GLU A 6 17.00 17.16 23.81
N ARG A 7 16.01 17.53 24.64
CA ARG A 7 15.10 16.55 25.26
C ARG A 7 14.30 15.78 24.21
N PHE A 8 13.80 16.45 23.16
CA PHE A 8 13.07 15.81 22.07
C PHE A 8 13.96 14.85 21.24
N ASN A 9 15.21 15.23 20.99
CA ASN A 9 16.20 14.38 20.32
C ASN A 9 16.57 13.15 21.16
N LEU A 10 16.62 13.29 22.49
CA LEU A 10 16.86 12.19 23.41
C LEU A 10 15.65 11.24 23.54
N THR A 11 14.41 11.75 23.47
CA THR A 11 13.20 10.89 23.41
C THR A 11 13.08 10.12 22.10
N LEU A 12 13.55 10.69 20.97
CA LEU A 12 13.59 9.99 19.67
C LEU A 12 14.68 8.90 19.63
N LYS A 13 15.81 9.09 20.33
CA LYS A 13 16.87 8.08 20.39
C LYS A 13 16.50 6.85 21.23
N ASN A 14 15.57 6.97 22.17
CA ASN A 14 15.17 5.90 23.10
C ASN A 14 13.83 5.22 22.79
N LYS A 15 13.11 5.65 21.74
CA LYS A 15 11.87 4.99 21.31
C LYS A 15 12.14 4.10 20.10
N ASP A 16 11.56 2.91 20.13
CA ASP A 16 11.55 1.98 19.01
C ASP A 16 11.06 2.71 17.75
N TRP A 17 12.00 3.01 16.86
CA TRP A 17 11.71 3.65 15.57
C TRP A 17 10.68 2.84 14.76
N ASP A 18 10.56 1.55 15.06
CA ASP A 18 9.57 0.62 14.52
C ASP A 18 8.12 1.04 14.75
N GLU A 19 7.84 1.84 15.78
CA GLU A 19 6.48 2.29 16.12
C GLU A 19 6.18 3.71 15.56
N GLY A 20 7.19 4.58 15.54
CA GLY A 20 7.06 5.97 15.11
C GLY A 20 7.27 6.23 13.61
N PHE A 21 8.03 5.38 12.92
CA PHE A 21 8.40 5.57 11.52
C PHE A 21 7.19 5.67 10.56
N PRO A 22 6.13 4.86 10.70
CA PRO A 22 4.93 5.00 9.87
C PRO A 22 4.19 6.32 10.10
N LEU A 23 4.13 6.79 11.36
CA LEU A 23 3.50 8.06 11.73
C LEU A 23 4.31 9.26 11.22
N LEU A 24 5.64 9.16 11.23
CA LEU A 24 6.53 10.19 10.71
C LEU A 24 6.41 10.32 9.18
N LEU A 25 6.35 9.20 8.45
CA LEU A 25 6.11 9.19 7.01
C LEU A 25 4.72 9.73 6.67
N PHE A 26 3.71 9.44 7.49
CA PHE A 26 2.38 10.02 7.36
C PHE A 26 2.42 11.54 7.57
N ALA A 27 3.09 12.02 8.61
CA ALA A 27 3.23 13.45 8.87
C ALA A 27 3.99 14.17 7.74
N ALA A 28 5.11 13.62 7.29
CA ALA A 28 5.90 14.19 6.19
C ALA A 28 5.14 14.25 4.85
N ARG A 29 4.13 13.38 4.66
CA ARG A 29 3.24 13.40 3.50
C ARG A 29 2.22 14.55 3.54
N GLU A 30 1.81 14.99 4.72
CA GLU A 30 0.74 15.98 4.90
C GLU A 30 1.27 17.40 5.21
N VAL A 31 2.56 17.54 5.55
CA VAL A 31 3.16 18.85 5.83
C VAL A 31 3.24 19.69 4.55
N VAL A 32 2.57 20.84 4.60
CA VAL A 32 2.59 21.90 3.58
C VAL A 32 3.91 22.67 3.71
N GLN A 33 4.65 22.82 2.62
CA GLN A 33 5.87 23.65 2.62
C GLN A 33 5.48 25.14 2.61
N GLU A 34 5.98 25.91 3.59
CA GLU A 34 5.65 27.34 3.75
C GLU A 34 5.98 28.20 2.53
N SER A 35 7.00 27.84 1.75
CA SER A 35 7.42 28.61 0.56
C SER A 35 6.51 28.42 -0.65
N LEU A 36 5.77 27.31 -0.72
CA LEU A 36 4.98 26.92 -1.90
C LEU A 36 3.48 26.84 -1.59
N GLY A 37 3.09 26.73 -0.33
CA GLY A 37 1.69 26.63 0.08
C GLY A 37 1.01 25.29 -0.30
N PHE A 38 1.76 24.32 -0.83
CA PHE A 38 1.28 22.98 -1.19
C PHE A 38 2.02 21.89 -0.40
N SER A 39 1.36 20.76 -0.17
CA SER A 39 2.03 19.54 0.31
C SER A 39 2.81 18.85 -0.81
N SER A 40 3.91 18.16 -0.47
CA SER A 40 4.65 17.31 -1.42
C SER A 40 3.76 16.21 -2.04
N PHE A 41 2.69 15.78 -1.36
CA PHE A 41 1.69 14.86 -1.92
C PHE A 41 0.78 15.54 -2.95
N GLU A 42 0.37 16.79 -2.72
CA GLU A 42 -0.41 17.58 -3.68
C GLU A 42 0.40 17.92 -4.93
N LEU A 43 1.70 18.20 -4.80
CA LEU A 43 2.57 18.42 -5.97
C LEU A 43 2.76 17.16 -6.84
N VAL A 44 2.74 15.97 -6.22
CA VAL A 44 2.96 14.68 -6.92
C VAL A 44 1.66 14.03 -7.41
N TYR A 45 0.52 14.30 -6.76
CA TYR A 45 -0.78 13.67 -7.07
C TYR A 45 -1.91 14.67 -7.38
N GLY A 46 -1.71 15.97 -7.16
CA GLY A 46 -2.61 17.05 -7.52
C GLY A 46 -2.42 17.47 -8.97
N HIS A 47 -2.79 16.58 -9.90
CA HIS A 47 -2.78 16.95 -11.31
C HIS A 47 -4.03 17.76 -11.70
N THR A 48 -3.74 18.90 -12.32
CA THR A 48 -4.50 19.74 -13.27
C THR A 48 -6.03 19.72 -13.22
N VAL A 49 -6.61 20.92 -13.06
CA VAL A 49 -8.04 21.17 -13.18
C VAL A 49 -8.52 20.85 -14.60
N HIS A 50 -9.25 19.74 -14.73
CA HIS A 50 -9.88 19.35 -15.98
C HIS A 50 -11.26 19.99 -16.05
N GLY A 51 -11.54 20.72 -17.14
CA GLY A 51 -12.84 21.37 -17.34
C GLY A 51 -14.02 20.37 -17.30
N PRO A 52 -15.24 20.82 -16.93
CA PRO A 52 -16.39 19.94 -16.71
C PRO A 52 -16.68 18.99 -17.88
N LEU A 53 -16.53 19.49 -19.10
CA LEU A 53 -16.77 18.74 -20.34
C LEU A 53 -15.71 17.65 -20.59
N LYS A 54 -14.46 17.88 -20.17
CA LYS A 54 -13.38 16.88 -20.31
C LYS A 54 -13.54 15.76 -19.29
N LEU A 55 -13.98 16.10 -18.07
CA LEU A 55 -14.33 15.12 -17.03
C LEU A 55 -15.52 14.24 -17.42
N VAL A 56 -16.56 14.80 -18.05
CA VAL A 56 -17.69 14.02 -18.56
C VAL A 56 -17.23 13.11 -19.71
N LYS A 57 -16.39 13.60 -20.63
CA LYS A 57 -15.88 12.82 -21.75
C LYS A 57 -14.91 11.71 -21.33
N GLU A 58 -14.15 11.87 -20.25
CA GLU A 58 -13.23 10.85 -19.71
C GLU A 58 -13.95 9.86 -18.77
N LYS A 59 -14.87 10.32 -17.92
CA LYS A 59 -15.69 9.43 -17.07
C LYS A 59 -16.64 8.54 -17.89
N CYS A 60 -17.13 9.05 -19.03
CA CYS A 60 -18.08 8.33 -19.89
C CYS A 60 -17.41 7.55 -21.03
N LYS A 61 -16.09 7.31 -20.97
CA LYS A 61 -15.46 6.23 -21.74
C LYS A 61 -15.51 4.96 -20.91
N ILE A 62 -16.65 4.30 -20.89
CA ILE A 62 -16.75 2.92 -20.41
C ILE A 62 -15.91 2.09 -21.40
N SER A 63 -14.65 1.80 -21.06
CA SER A 63 -13.87 0.86 -21.84
C SER A 63 -14.61 -0.49 -21.83
N LYS A 64 -14.45 -1.31 -22.88
CA LYS A 64 -15.04 -2.67 -22.90
C LYS A 64 -14.60 -3.51 -21.67
N SER A 65 -13.48 -3.17 -21.03
CA SER A 65 -12.94 -3.75 -19.78
C SER A 65 -13.47 -3.11 -18.49
N GLY A 66 -14.25 -2.02 -18.55
CA GLY A 66 -14.81 -1.32 -17.40
C GLY A 66 -13.79 -0.53 -16.57
N GLY A 67 -12.66 -0.10 -17.16
CA GLY A 67 -11.61 0.74 -16.54
C GLY A 67 -10.83 0.10 -15.38
N SER A 68 -11.30 -1.03 -14.84
CA SER A 68 -10.75 -1.69 -13.66
C SER A 68 -9.36 -2.26 -13.94
N TYR A 69 -9.14 -2.79 -15.15
CA TYR A 69 -7.86 -3.38 -15.52
C TYR A 69 -6.75 -2.32 -15.61
N GLU A 70 -7.05 -1.21 -16.26
CA GLU A 70 -6.16 -0.07 -16.45
C GLU A 70 -5.79 0.54 -15.10
N ASP A 71 -6.78 0.74 -14.22
CA ASP A 71 -6.58 1.21 -12.84
C ASP A 71 -5.71 0.27 -12.01
N ILE A 72 -5.95 -1.05 -12.06
CA ILE A 72 -5.11 -2.05 -11.37
C ILE A 72 -3.67 -2.00 -11.86
N THR A 73 -3.45 -1.90 -13.18
CA THR A 73 -2.09 -1.86 -13.72
C THR A 73 -1.36 -0.56 -13.34
N ALA A 74 -2.04 0.58 -13.35
CA ALA A 74 -1.48 1.85 -12.91
C ALA A 74 -1.10 1.82 -11.41
N ARG A 75 -1.97 1.27 -10.56
CA ARG A 75 -1.69 1.12 -9.12
C ARG A 75 -0.58 0.14 -8.85
N ASN A 76 -0.50 -0.95 -9.60
CA ASN A 76 0.59 -1.90 -9.48
C ASN A 76 1.94 -1.23 -9.78
N LYS A 77 2.01 -0.38 -10.82
CA LYS A 77 3.19 0.44 -11.11
C LYS A 77 3.55 1.38 -9.96
N LYS A 78 2.58 2.12 -9.41
CA LYS A 78 2.80 3.02 -8.27
C LYS A 78 3.25 2.28 -7.01
N ALA A 79 2.61 1.15 -6.70
CA ALA A 79 2.97 0.30 -5.58
C ALA A 79 4.38 -0.27 -5.73
N TRP A 80 4.79 -0.64 -6.95
CA TRP A 80 6.16 -1.06 -7.23
C TRP A 80 7.16 0.07 -7.03
N GLN A 81 6.85 1.29 -7.47
CA GLN A 81 7.71 2.46 -7.24
C GLN A 81 7.89 2.73 -5.75
N ALA A 82 6.80 2.73 -4.98
CA ALA A 82 6.86 2.87 -3.52
C ALA A 82 7.70 1.76 -2.86
N PHE A 83 7.57 0.51 -3.34
CA PHE A 83 8.40 -0.60 -2.87
C PHE A 83 9.87 -0.43 -3.25
N ALA A 84 10.17 0.04 -4.46
CA ALA A 84 11.52 0.23 -4.97
C ALA A 84 12.27 1.36 -4.25
N ILE A 85 11.59 2.42 -3.84
CA ILE A 85 12.19 3.49 -3.02
C ILE A 85 12.80 2.93 -1.73
N LEU A 86 12.19 1.90 -1.16
CA LEU A 86 12.62 1.26 0.09
C LEU A 86 13.58 0.08 -0.13
N TRP A 87 14.26 0.00 -1.28
CA TRP A 87 15.11 -1.15 -1.63
C TRP A 87 16.24 -1.44 -0.63
N SER A 88 16.86 -0.40 -0.07
CA SER A 88 17.90 -0.52 0.96
C SER A 88 17.35 -1.14 2.25
N VAL A 89 16.13 -0.77 2.65
CA VAL A 89 15.43 -1.31 3.81
C VAL A 89 15.15 -2.80 3.63
N TRP A 90 14.70 -3.21 2.43
CA TRP A 90 14.43 -4.63 2.14
C TRP A 90 15.70 -5.47 2.14
N LYS A 91 16.82 -4.94 1.63
CA LYS A 91 18.13 -5.62 1.62
C LYS A 91 18.79 -5.71 2.99
N SER A 92 18.52 -4.76 3.89
CA SER A 92 19.15 -4.71 5.21
C SER A 92 18.75 -5.90 6.08
N THR A 93 19.71 -6.61 6.66
CA THR A 93 19.46 -7.68 7.66
C THR A 93 19.24 -7.14 9.07
N ALA A 94 19.52 -5.86 9.31
CA ALA A 94 19.37 -5.23 10.63
C ALA A 94 17.90 -5.09 11.08
N ILE A 95 16.98 -5.03 10.12
CA ILE A 95 15.55 -4.87 10.38
C ILE A 95 14.86 -6.23 10.34
N SER A 96 14.05 -6.51 11.36
CA SER A 96 13.31 -7.78 11.45
C SER A 96 12.38 -7.99 10.25
N ALA A 97 12.21 -9.25 9.84
CA ALA A 97 11.27 -9.60 8.77
C ALA A 97 9.84 -9.15 9.11
N GLN A 98 9.45 -9.23 10.38
CA GLN A 98 8.12 -8.81 10.84
C GLN A 98 7.88 -7.30 10.67
N THR A 99 8.86 -6.45 11.00
CA THR A 99 8.76 -5.00 10.77
C THR A 99 8.69 -4.69 9.28
N LYS A 100 9.47 -5.38 8.44
CA LYS A 100 9.37 -5.25 6.98
C LYS A 100 7.99 -5.64 6.43
N LEU A 101 7.41 -6.73 6.93
CA LEU A 101 6.06 -7.18 6.54
C LEU A 101 4.98 -6.17 6.94
N ARG A 102 5.11 -5.55 8.12
CA ARG A 102 4.24 -4.45 8.56
C ARG A 102 4.37 -3.24 7.62
N LEU A 103 5.59 -2.84 7.30
CA LEU A 103 5.86 -1.71 6.39
C LEU A 103 5.29 -1.94 4.99
N CYS A 104 5.46 -3.14 4.45
CA CYS A 104 4.89 -3.54 3.16
C CYS A 104 3.35 -3.53 3.19
N SER A 105 2.75 -3.98 4.29
CA SER A 105 1.30 -3.97 4.46
C SER A 105 0.73 -2.55 4.56
N SER A 106 1.42 -1.64 5.26
CA SER A 106 0.97 -0.26 5.44
C SER A 106 1.16 0.63 4.21
N ASN A 107 2.21 0.41 3.41
CA ASN A 107 2.49 1.27 2.24
C ASN A 107 2.06 0.61 0.92
N VAL A 108 2.51 -0.62 0.66
CA VAL A 108 2.33 -1.25 -0.65
C VAL A 108 0.94 -1.86 -0.77
N LYS A 109 0.50 -2.65 0.22
CA LYS A 109 -0.84 -3.25 0.17
C LYS A 109 -1.95 -2.20 0.29
N SER A 110 -1.75 -1.12 1.04
CA SER A 110 -2.73 -0.04 1.13
C SER A 110 -2.93 0.65 -0.23
N MET A 111 -1.85 1.06 -0.90
CA MET A 111 -1.89 1.67 -2.22
C MET A 111 -2.48 0.73 -3.29
N LEU A 112 -2.14 -0.56 -3.22
CA LEU A 112 -2.61 -1.56 -4.18
C LEU A 112 -4.10 -1.90 -4.01
N LEU A 113 -4.60 -1.92 -2.77
CA LEU A 113 -5.94 -2.39 -2.45
C LEU A 113 -6.95 -1.28 -2.13
N TYR A 114 -6.52 -0.03 -2.12
CA TYR A 114 -7.40 1.12 -1.92
C TYR A 114 -8.54 1.09 -2.93
N GLY A 115 -9.82 1.13 -2.55
CA GLY A 115 -10.93 1.07 -3.52
C GLY A 115 -11.08 -0.27 -4.25
N SER A 116 -10.45 -1.34 -3.76
CA SER A 116 -10.66 -2.70 -4.29
C SER A 116 -12.07 -3.25 -4.00
N GLU A 117 -12.79 -2.58 -3.10
CA GLU A 117 -14.17 -2.87 -2.74
C GLU A 117 -15.11 -2.69 -3.93
N THR A 118 -14.85 -1.69 -4.78
CA THR A 118 -15.70 -1.34 -5.93
C THR A 118 -15.27 -2.02 -7.23
N TRP A 119 -14.12 -2.69 -7.24
CA TRP A 119 -13.65 -3.41 -8.42
C TRP A 119 -14.52 -4.59 -8.79
N ARG A 120 -14.69 -4.83 -10.11
CA ARG A 120 -15.27 -6.07 -10.60
C ARG A 120 -14.34 -7.25 -10.28
N ALA A 121 -14.88 -8.25 -9.59
CA ALA A 121 -14.15 -9.44 -9.15
C ALA A 121 -13.84 -10.36 -10.34
N THR A 122 -12.69 -10.18 -10.99
CA THR A 122 -12.22 -11.12 -12.02
C THR A 122 -11.05 -11.94 -11.48
N CYS A 123 -11.01 -13.23 -11.83
CA CYS A 123 -9.92 -14.12 -11.42
C CYS A 123 -8.56 -13.63 -11.93
N SER A 124 -8.52 -12.98 -13.11
CA SER A 124 -7.30 -12.39 -13.68
C SER A 124 -6.72 -11.27 -12.82
N HIS A 125 -7.58 -10.39 -12.29
CA HIS A 125 -7.16 -9.29 -11.42
C HIS A 125 -6.54 -9.81 -10.13
N TYR A 126 -7.20 -10.77 -9.46
CA TYR A 126 -6.68 -11.36 -8.24
C TYR A 126 -5.32 -12.05 -8.45
N LYS A 127 -5.17 -12.81 -9.55
CA LYS A 127 -3.90 -13.47 -9.87
C LYS A 127 -2.77 -12.45 -10.05
N LYS A 128 -2.98 -11.37 -10.82
CA LYS A 128 -1.95 -10.34 -11.03
C LYS A 128 -1.49 -9.67 -9.73
N ILE A 129 -2.45 -9.32 -8.87
CA ILE A 129 -2.18 -8.71 -7.57
C ILE A 129 -1.45 -9.70 -6.66
N GLN A 130 -1.88 -10.97 -6.64
CA GLN A 130 -1.23 -12.01 -5.84
C GLN A 130 0.22 -12.24 -6.27
N THR A 131 0.49 -12.35 -7.58
CA THR A 131 1.85 -12.51 -8.11
C THR A 131 2.76 -11.36 -7.69
N PHE A 132 2.24 -10.12 -7.72
CA PHE A 132 2.97 -8.95 -7.26
C PHE A 132 3.31 -9.02 -5.76
N ILE A 133 2.32 -9.31 -4.92
CA ILE A 133 2.53 -9.44 -3.47
C ILE A 133 3.51 -10.58 -3.16
N ASN A 134 3.38 -11.73 -3.82
CA ASN A 134 4.29 -12.87 -3.65
C ASN A 134 5.73 -12.48 -4.02
N LYS A 135 5.92 -11.68 -5.07
CA LYS A 135 7.24 -11.13 -5.43
C LYS A 135 7.81 -10.25 -4.31
N CYS A 136 7.00 -9.36 -3.73
CA CYS A 136 7.42 -8.53 -2.60
C CYS A 136 7.74 -9.37 -1.36
N LEU A 137 6.92 -10.38 -1.03
CA LEU A 137 7.13 -11.26 0.12
C LEU A 137 8.42 -12.09 -0.02
N ARG A 138 8.67 -12.66 -1.20
CA ARG A 138 9.91 -13.40 -1.48
C ARG A 138 11.15 -12.50 -1.31
N GLN A 139 11.05 -11.24 -1.73
CA GLN A 139 12.14 -10.27 -1.54
C GLN A 139 12.37 -9.93 -0.06
N ILE A 140 11.30 -9.75 0.73
CA ILE A 140 11.38 -9.43 2.17
C ILE A 140 11.96 -10.61 2.97
N LEU A 141 11.57 -11.83 2.62
CA LEU A 141 12.05 -13.07 3.25
C LEU A 141 13.39 -13.56 2.69
N HIS A 142 14.00 -12.80 1.77
CA HIS A 142 15.26 -13.15 1.12
C HIS A 142 15.27 -14.55 0.46
N LEU A 143 14.13 -14.99 -0.05
CA LEU A 143 14.00 -16.28 -0.73
C LEU A 143 14.58 -16.20 -2.14
N LYS A 144 15.51 -17.11 -2.45
CA LYS A 144 16.10 -17.24 -3.76
C LYS A 144 15.19 -18.11 -4.63
N TRP A 145 15.34 -17.96 -5.95
CA TRP A 145 14.57 -18.77 -6.91
C TRP A 145 14.88 -20.27 -6.79
N PHE A 146 16.08 -20.65 -6.33
CA PHE A 146 16.49 -22.05 -6.16
C PHE A 146 15.79 -22.76 -4.99
N ASP A 147 15.31 -22.01 -4.00
CA ASP A 147 14.66 -22.57 -2.81
C ASP A 147 13.31 -23.22 -3.14
N ARG A 148 12.76 -22.98 -4.35
CA ARG A 148 11.50 -23.56 -4.88
C ARG A 148 10.34 -23.60 -3.89
N VAL A 149 10.29 -22.64 -2.97
CA VAL A 149 9.25 -22.57 -1.93
C VAL A 149 7.87 -22.38 -2.58
N PRO A 150 6.88 -23.25 -2.30
CA PRO A 150 5.53 -23.09 -2.82
C PRO A 150 4.85 -21.85 -2.20
N ASP A 151 3.81 -21.35 -2.85
CA ASP A 151 3.14 -20.13 -2.38
C ASP A 151 2.42 -20.32 -1.04
N THR A 152 2.02 -21.55 -0.68
CA THR A 152 1.43 -21.88 0.63
C THR A 152 2.40 -21.62 1.78
N ASP A 153 3.61 -22.18 1.70
CA ASP A 153 4.64 -22.05 2.72
C ASP A 153 5.14 -20.60 2.82
N LEU A 154 5.14 -19.88 1.70
CA LEU A 154 5.46 -18.46 1.67
C LEU A 154 4.49 -17.65 2.54
N TRP A 155 3.19 -17.96 2.44
CA TRP A 155 2.13 -17.27 3.19
C TRP A 155 2.15 -17.66 4.67
N GLU A 156 2.41 -18.92 5.00
CA GLU A 156 2.59 -19.38 6.38
C GLU A 156 3.77 -18.68 7.06
N ARG A 157 4.93 -18.63 6.40
CA ARG A 157 6.13 -17.93 6.94
C ARG A 157 5.93 -16.43 7.09
N ALA A 158 5.14 -15.81 6.21
CA ALA A 158 4.82 -14.39 6.31
C ALA A 158 3.65 -14.09 7.27
N ASN A 159 3.00 -15.13 7.81
CA ASN A 159 1.73 -15.03 8.54
C ASN A 159 0.70 -14.17 7.79
N GLN A 160 0.52 -14.45 6.49
CA GLN A 160 -0.38 -13.72 5.60
C GLN A 160 -1.43 -14.63 4.99
N GLU A 161 -2.62 -14.09 4.76
CA GLU A 161 -3.67 -14.76 3.99
C GLU A 161 -3.57 -14.41 2.50
N PRO A 162 -4.05 -15.28 1.60
CA PRO A 162 -4.13 -14.97 0.17
C PRO A 162 -5.03 -13.77 -0.11
N ILE A 163 -4.70 -12.99 -1.15
CA ILE A 163 -5.25 -11.66 -1.38
C ILE A 163 -6.75 -11.67 -1.66
N HIS A 164 -7.24 -12.73 -2.30
CA HIS A 164 -8.65 -12.86 -2.63
C HIS A 164 -9.52 -12.95 -1.36
N VAL A 165 -9.02 -13.58 -0.28
CA VAL A 165 -9.72 -13.65 1.01
C VAL A 165 -9.75 -12.26 1.65
N GLN A 166 -8.63 -11.53 1.62
CA GLN A 166 -8.55 -10.18 2.17
C GLN A 166 -9.50 -9.21 1.45
N ILE A 167 -9.53 -9.22 0.11
CA ILE A 167 -10.42 -8.36 -0.67
C ILE A 167 -11.88 -8.76 -0.44
N ARG A 168 -12.19 -10.06 -0.39
CA ARG A 168 -13.54 -10.56 -0.07
C ARG A 168 -13.98 -10.06 1.32
N ARG A 169 -13.11 -10.17 2.33
CA ARG A 169 -13.37 -9.68 3.68
C ARG A 169 -13.60 -8.17 3.70
N ARG A 170 -12.83 -7.38 2.94
CA ARG A 170 -13.03 -5.93 2.82
C ARG A 170 -14.36 -5.57 2.14
N LYS A 171 -14.70 -6.26 1.05
CA LYS A 171 -16.00 -6.11 0.38
C LYS A 171 -17.16 -6.40 1.32
N TRP A 172 -17.09 -7.50 2.07
CA TRP A 172 -18.11 -7.84 3.06
C TRP A 172 -18.18 -6.83 4.21
N ARG A 173 -17.04 -6.31 4.69
CA ARG A 173 -17.04 -5.23 5.69
C ARG A 173 -17.66 -3.94 5.14
N TRP A 174 -17.38 -3.60 3.89
CA TRP A 174 -17.95 -2.42 3.23
C TRP A 174 -19.47 -2.55 3.03
N ILE A 175 -19.92 -3.69 2.53
CA ILE A 175 -21.36 -4.01 2.41
C ILE A 175 -22.01 -4.04 3.80
N GLY A 176 -21.39 -4.70 4.78
CA GLY A 176 -21.88 -4.81 6.15
C GLY A 176 -21.90 -3.48 6.90
N ALA A 177 -21.00 -2.55 6.62
CA ALA A 177 -21.03 -1.19 7.14
C ALA A 177 -22.18 -0.37 6.55
N HIS A 178 -22.54 -0.60 5.28
CA HIS A 178 -23.69 0.03 4.64
C HIS A 178 -25.04 -0.63 5.00
N CYS A 179 -25.05 -1.95 5.21
CA CYS A 179 -26.29 -2.74 5.39
C CYS A 179 -26.49 -3.26 6.83
N GLY A 180 -25.58 -2.99 7.77
CA GLY A 180 -25.69 -3.38 9.18
C GLY A 180 -25.63 -4.89 9.49
N LYS A 181 -25.48 -5.77 8.49
CA LYS A 181 -25.46 -7.23 8.67
C LYS A 181 -24.01 -7.75 8.70
N LYS A 182 -23.57 -8.24 9.85
CA LYS A 182 -22.30 -8.99 9.96
C LYS A 182 -22.51 -10.40 9.39
N PRO A 183 -21.67 -10.88 8.47
CA PRO A 183 -21.75 -12.26 8.00
C PRO A 183 -21.29 -13.21 9.12
N GLN A 184 -22.06 -14.27 9.36
CA GLN A 184 -21.63 -15.41 10.17
C GLN A 184 -20.58 -16.18 9.36
N MET A 185 -19.36 -16.27 9.90
CA MET A 185 -18.30 -17.16 9.42
C MET A 185 -18.33 -18.44 10.22
#